data_AF-A0A2V6DH24-F1
#
_entry.id   AF-A0A2V6DH24-F1
#
_cell.length_a   1.000
_cell.length_b   1.000
_cell.length_c   1.000
_cell.angle_alpha   90.00
_cell.angle_beta   90.00
_cell.angle_gamma   90.00
#
_symmetry.space_group_name_H-M   'P 1'
#
loop_
_entity.id
_entity.type
_entity.pdbx_description
1 polymer ?
#
loop_
_entity_poly.entity_id
_entity_poly.type
_entity_poly.pdbx_seq_one_letter_code
_entity_poly.pdbx_strand_id
1 'polypeptide(L)' 'MFDLAAKQLEEAAREIGTMDATKKEIVYNLGLVYEQMGDREKSLGCMKQIYEADYGYKDVATRVESSYARK' A
#
# COMPACT_ATOMS: atom_id res chain seq x y z
N MET A 1 -7.71 16.89 -0.93
CA MET A 1 -7.84 16.29 -2.29
C MET A 1 -7.17 14.92 -2.39
N PHE A 2 -6.66 14.36 -1.28
CA PHE A 2 -6.13 12.99 -1.24
C PHE A 2 -7.24 11.95 -1.08
N ASP A 3 -8.38 12.32 -0.51
CA ASP A 3 -9.54 11.44 -0.31
C ASP A 3 -10.09 10.87 -1.62
N LEU A 4 -10.14 11.70 -2.66
CA LEU A 4 -10.57 11.25 -3.99
C LEU A 4 -9.55 10.28 -4.60
N ALA A 5 -8.26 10.58 -4.47
CA ALA A 5 -7.20 9.70 -4.97
C ALA A 5 -7.21 8.35 -4.26
N ALA A 6 -7.35 8.35 -2.93
CA ALA A 6 -7.47 7.13 -2.14
C ALA A 6 -8.66 6.29 -2.61
N LYS A 7 -9.83 6.91 -2.76
CA LYS A 7 -11.04 6.22 -3.22
C LYS A 7 -10.85 5.58 -4.60
N GLN A 8 -10.32 6.32 -5.58
CA GLN A 8 -10.11 5.79 -6.94
C GLN A 8 -9.11 4.62 -6.95
N LEU A 9 -8.04 4.72 -6.14
CA LEU A 9 -7.04 3.65 -6.04
C LEU A 9 -7.60 2.42 -5.32
N GLU A 10 -8.44 2.60 -4.30
CA GLU A 10 -9.15 1.49 -3.64
C GLU A 10 -10.08 0.76 -4.60
N GLU A 11 -10.86 1.50 -5.41
CA GLU A 11 -11.76 0.91 -6.40
C GLU A 11 -10.96 0.14 -7.46
N ALA A 12 -9.91 0.75 -8.03
CA ALA A 12 -9.05 0.09 -9.01
C ALA A 12 -8.37 -1.18 -8.45
N ALA A 13 -7.90 -1.15 -7.19
CA ALA A 13 -7.29 -2.31 -6.55
C ALA A 13 -8.30 -3.45 -6.32
N ARG A 14 -9.59 -3.13 -6.13
CA ARG A 14 -10.67 -4.13 -5.96
C ARG A 14 -11.06 -4.79 -7.27
N GLU A 15 -11.01 -4.06 -8.38
CA GLU A 15 -11.33 -4.60 -9.71
C GLU A 15 -10.29 -5.60 -10.23
N ILE A 16 -9.02 -5.42 -9.86
CA ILE A 16 -7.95 -6.35 -10.24
C ILE A 16 -7.94 -7.51 -9.23
N GLY A 17 -8.35 -8.71 -9.64
CA GLY A 17 -8.37 -9.87 -8.75
C GLY A 17 -6.98 -10.37 -8.34
N THR A 18 -6.04 -10.37 -9.29
CA THR A 18 -4.69 -10.93 -9.11
C THR A 18 -3.71 -9.87 -8.60
N MET A 19 -2.84 -10.24 -7.65
CA MET A 19 -1.76 -9.36 -7.18
C MET A 19 -0.58 -9.35 -8.17
N ASP A 20 -0.83 -8.86 -9.38
CA ASP A 20 0.18 -8.69 -10.42
C ASP A 20 0.94 -7.36 -10.27
N ALA A 21 1.83 -7.07 -11.22
CA ALA A 21 2.62 -5.84 -11.19
C ALA A 21 1.76 -4.56 -11.16
N THR A 22 0.60 -4.57 -11.83
CA THR A 22 -0.32 -3.42 -11.89
C THR A 22 -1.02 -3.23 -10.56
N LYS A 23 -1.56 -4.30 -9.96
CA LYS A 23 -2.21 -4.21 -8.65
C LYS A 23 -1.22 -3.80 -7.57
N LYS A 24 0.01 -4.33 -7.59
CA LYS A 24 1.07 -3.92 -6.64
C LYS A 24 1.36 -2.42 -6.73
N GLU A 25 1.45 -1.86 -7.93
CA GLU A 25 1.67 -0.42 -8.14
C GLU A 25 0.51 0.43 -7.60
N ILE A 26 -0.74 0.00 -7.86
CA ILE A 26 -1.94 0.69 -7.35
C ILE A 26 -1.98 0.67 -5.82
N VAL A 27 -1.80 -0.52 -5.22
CA VAL A 27 -1.81 -0.68 -3.75
C VAL A 27 -0.66 0.11 -3.11
N TYR A 28 0.49 0.18 -3.77
CA TYR A 28 1.64 0.93 -3.27
C TYR A 28 1.33 2.43 -3.22
N ASN A 29 0.81 2.97 -4.34
CA ASN A 29 0.41 4.36 -4.42
C ASN A 29 -0.72 4.68 -3.45
N LEU A 30 -1.66 3.76 -3.24
CA LEU A 30 -2.70 3.90 -2.21
C LEU A 30 -2.09 4.03 -0.81
N GLY A 31 -1.10 3.19 -0.49
CA GLY A 31 -0.39 3.28 0.79
C GLY A 31 0.35 4.60 0.97
N LEU A 32 0.95 5.15 -0.08
CA LEU A 32 1.58 6.48 -0.04
C LEU A 32 0.55 7.61 0.16
N VAL A 33 -0.61 7.51 -0.50
CA VAL A 33 -1.69 8.48 -0.31
C VAL A 33 -2.19 8.45 1.14
N TYR A 34 -2.41 7.26 1.72
CA TYR A 34 -2.78 7.15 3.14
C TYR A 34 -1.71 7.70 4.09
N GLU A 35 -0.43 7.50 3.79
CA GLU A 35 0.67 8.10 4.55
C GLU A 35 0.59 9.64 4.53
N GLN A 36 0.35 10.23 3.36
CA GLN A 36 0.17 11.68 3.21
C GLN A 36 -1.09 12.21 3.89
N MET A 37 -2.13 11.38 4.00
CA MET A 37 -3.35 11.68 4.77
C MET A 37 -3.15 11.53 6.29
N GLY A 38 -1.99 11.05 6.75
CA GLY A 38 -1.72 10.76 8.16
C GLY A 38 -2.28 9.42 8.65
N ASP A 39 -2.93 8.65 7.78
CA ASP A 39 -3.53 7.36 8.08
C ASP A 39 -2.48 6.24 7.96
N ARG A 40 -1.55 6.22 8.92
CA ARG A 40 -0.41 5.29 8.93
C ARG A 40 -0.83 3.82 9.03
N GLU A 41 -1.97 3.52 9.67
CA GLU A 41 -2.46 2.15 9.78
C GLU A 41 -2.86 1.60 8.42
N LYS A 42 -3.64 2.36 7.64
CA LYS A 42 -4.01 1.95 6.28
C LYS A 42 -2.81 1.91 5.34
N SER A 43 -1.91 2.90 5.45
CA SER A 43 -0.66 2.90 4.68
C SER A 43 0.13 1.61 4.90
N LEU A 44 0.36 1.25 6.16
CA LEU A 44 1.06 0.02 6.51
C LEU A 44 0.30 -1.23 6.06
N GLY A 45 -1.03 -1.22 6.11
CA GLY A 45 -1.88 -2.28 5.57
C GLY A 45 -1.62 -2.54 4.08
N CYS A 46 -1.58 -1.48 3.27
CA CYS A 46 -1.23 -1.58 1.85
C CYS A 46 0.18 -2.15 1.64
N MET A 47 1.17 -1.67 2.41
CA MET A 47 2.54 -2.17 2.30
C MET A 47 2.65 -3.66 2.66
N LYS A 48 1.91 -4.11 3.67
CA LYS A 48 1.85 -5.54 4.06
C LYS A 48 1.26 -6.42 2.97
N GLN A 49 0.17 -5.99 2.33
CA GLN A 49 -0.43 -6.73 1.23
C GLN A 49 0.54 -6.99 0.09
N ILE A 50 1.36 -5.99 -0.23
CA ILE A 50 2.39 -6.13 -1.27
C ILE A 50 3.53 -7.00 -0.76
N TYR A 51 3.99 -6.77 0.47
CA TYR A 51 5.07 -7.54 1.09
C TYR A 51 4.78 -9.04 1.13
N GLU A 52 3.53 -9.44 1.42
CA GLU A 52 3.10 -10.85 1.41
C GLU A 52 3.12 -11.47 0.00
N ALA A 53 2.90 -10.66 -1.04
CA ALA A 53 2.92 -11.12 -2.43
C ALA A 53 4.30 -11.04 -3.09
N ASP A 54 5.10 -10.04 -2.71
CA ASP A 54 6.41 -9.73 -3.26
C ASP A 54 7.23 -8.91 -2.25
N TYR A 55 8.01 -9.63 -1.43
CA TYR A 55 8.90 -9.08 -0.41
C TYR A 55 9.86 -8.00 -0.97
N GLY A 56 10.35 -8.19 -2.20
CA GLY A 56 11.37 -7.34 -2.82
C GLY A 56 10.82 -6.11 -3.55
N TYR A 57 9.51 -5.88 -3.50
CA TYR A 57 8.89 -4.81 -4.27
C TYR A 57 9.18 -3.43 -3.65
N LYS A 58 10.03 -2.64 -4.30
CA LYS A 58 10.42 -1.28 -3.88
C LYS A 58 10.95 -1.27 -2.43
N ASP A 59 10.37 -0.43 -1.56
CA ASP A 59 10.76 -0.25 -0.16
C ASP A 59 9.76 -0.88 0.82
N VAL A 60 8.85 -1.75 0.35
CA VAL A 60 7.77 -2.32 1.19
C VAL A 60 8.33 -3.12 2.37
N ALA A 61 9.39 -3.91 2.17
CA ALA A 61 10.05 -4.64 3.25
C ALA A 61 10.57 -3.70 4.33
N THR A 62 11.34 -2.69 3.94
CA THR A 62 11.86 -1.69 4.88
C THR A 62 10.74 -0.98 5.64
N ARG A 63 9.65 -0.58 4.96
CA ARG A 63 8.50 0.08 5.60
C ARG A 63 7.80 -0.82 6.61
N VAL A 64 7.55 -2.08 6.24
CA VAL A 64 6.86 -3.06 7.10
C VAL A 64 7.72 -3.43 8.28
N GLU A 65 9.00 -3.76 8.08
CA GLU A 65 9.92 -4.13 9.15
C GLU A 65 10.19 -2.98 10.12
N SER A 66 10.37 -1.76 9.61
CA SER A 66 10.52 -0.55 10.45
C SER A 66 9.30 -0.30 11.34
N SER A 67 8.11 -0.74 10.91
CA SER A 67 6.90 -0.64 11.74
C SER A 67 6.92 -1.57 12.96
N TYR A 68 7.57 -2.73 12.85
CA TYR A 68 7.73 -3.67 13.96
C TYR A 68 8.81 -3.21 14.94
N ALA A 69 9.89 -2.61 14.45
CA ALA A 69 10.97 -2.06 15.27
C ALA A 69 10.55 -0.84 16.11
N ARG A 70 9.40 -0.23 15.80
CA ARG A 70 8.84 0.93 16.48
C ARG A 70 7.85 0.59 17.61
N LYS A 71 7.61 -0.71 17.86
CA LYS A 71 6.86 -1.21 19.02
C LYS A 71 7.81 -1.52 20.17
#